data_AF-A0A392MUY0-F1
#
_entry.id   AF-A0A392MUY0-F1
#
_cell.length_a   1.000
_cell.length_b   1.000
_cell.length_c   1.000
_cell.angle_alpha   90.00
_cell.angle_beta   90.00
_cell.angle_gamma   90.00
#
_symmetry.space_group_name_H-M   'P 1'
#
loop_
_entity.id
_entity.type
_entity.pdbx_description
1 polymer ?
#
loop_
_entity_poly.entity_id
_entity_poly.type
_entity_poly.pdbx_seq_one_letter_code
_entity_poly.pdbx_strand_id
1 'polypeptide(L)'
;AALGEVKKDKATGPVVVYVKVDDQKLVLGTLIKDAIPHISLNVVLEKEAELSHNSKNVAVYFSGYKVLGDEDIEDSDQSDSDAELAPLTEHAEAAKELAKSGKPAAETGAVAKQAKIVDPTSEVKDESDSDFSEEVY
;
A
#
# COMPACT_ATOMS: atom_id res chain seq x y z
N ALA A 1 -4.06 -4.22 -1.20
CA ALA A 1 -5.36 -3.53 -1.30
C ALA A 1 -5.15 -2.02 -1.17
N ALA A 2 -5.82 -1.21 -2.00
CA ALA A 2 -5.64 0.24 -2.02
C ALA A 2 -6.98 0.97 -2.18
N LEU A 3 -7.10 2.15 -1.57
CA LEU A 3 -8.24 3.03 -1.79
C LEU A 3 -8.18 3.62 -3.20
N GLY A 4 -9.32 3.62 -3.87
CA GLY A 4 -9.53 4.39 -5.09
C GLY A 4 -9.53 5.89 -4.83
N GLU A 5 -9.49 6.67 -5.90
CA GLU A 5 -9.52 8.13 -5.80
C GLU A 5 -10.81 8.62 -5.13
N VAL A 6 -10.64 9.51 -4.15
CA VAL A 6 -11.75 10.15 -3.45
C VAL A 6 -11.60 11.67 -3.60
N LYS A 7 -12.62 12.32 -4.15
CA LYS A 7 -12.71 13.78 -4.23
C LYS A 7 -12.39 14.41 -2.86
N LYS A 8 -11.61 15.50 -2.87
CA LYS A 8 -11.11 16.15 -1.63
C LYS A 8 -12.24 16.56 -0.67
N ASP A 9 -13.41 16.88 -1.21
CA ASP A 9 -14.54 17.40 -0.41
C ASP A 9 -15.41 16.31 0.23
N LYS A 10 -15.15 15.02 -0.09
CA LYS A 10 -15.92 13.91 0.46
C LYS A 10 -15.14 13.24 1.59
N ALA A 11 -15.55 13.52 2.82
CA ALA A 11 -15.06 12.80 3.98
C ALA A 11 -15.30 11.29 3.81
N THR A 12 -14.24 10.51 3.95
CA THR A 12 -14.29 9.05 3.87
C THR A 12 -13.86 8.52 5.23
N GLY A 13 -14.78 7.85 5.92
CA GLY A 13 -14.45 7.14 7.15
C GLY A 13 -13.51 5.96 6.89
N PRO A 14 -12.96 5.33 7.95
CA PRO A 14 -12.11 4.16 7.81
C PRO A 14 -12.80 3.04 7.02
N VAL A 15 -12.07 2.49 6.03
CA VAL A 15 -12.57 1.41 5.18
C VAL A 15 -11.98 0.09 5.65
N VAL A 16 -12.80 -0.77 6.25
CA VAL A 16 -12.37 -2.10 6.70
C VAL A 16 -12.51 -3.08 5.55
N VAL A 17 -11.44 -3.81 5.28
CA VAL A 17 -11.33 -4.82 4.24
C VAL A 17 -11.46 -6.20 4.86
N TYR A 18 -12.25 -7.06 4.24
CA TYR A 18 -12.54 -8.41 4.71
C TYR A 18 -12.24 -9.45 3.64
N VAL A 19 -11.93 -10.65 4.10
CA VAL A 19 -12.00 -11.88 3.31
C VAL A 19 -13.02 -12.81 3.95
N LYS A 20 -13.82 -13.49 3.14
CA LYS A 20 -14.67 -14.58 3.59
C LYS A 20 -14.22 -15.86 2.89
N VAL A 21 -13.94 -16.89 3.68
CA VAL A 21 -13.62 -18.25 3.19
C VAL A 21 -14.57 -19.20 3.92
N ASP A 22 -15.26 -20.05 3.18
CA ASP A 22 -16.37 -20.86 3.71
C ASP A 22 -17.37 -19.95 4.46
N ASP A 23 -17.70 -20.23 5.72
CA ASP A 23 -18.61 -19.42 6.55
C ASP A 23 -17.89 -18.42 7.47
N GLN A 24 -16.57 -18.28 7.33
CA GLN A 24 -15.75 -17.43 8.20
C GLN A 24 -15.39 -16.11 7.52
N LYS A 25 -15.77 -14.98 8.15
CA LYS A 25 -15.43 -13.63 7.70
C LYS A 25 -14.33 -13.03 8.58
N LEU A 26 -13.18 -12.76 7.99
CA LEU A 26 -11.97 -12.26 8.65
C LEU A 26 -11.63 -10.85 8.18
N VAL A 27 -11.02 -10.06 9.06
CA VAL A 27 -10.52 -8.72 8.76
C VAL A 27 -9.10 -8.82 8.19
N LEU A 28 -8.88 -8.27 7.00
CA LEU A 28 -7.55 -8.16 6.38
C LEU A 28 -6.82 -6.87 6.76
N GLY A 29 -7.58 -5.81 7.07
CA GLY A 29 -7.01 -4.54 7.52
C GLY A 29 -7.98 -3.37 7.38
N THR A 30 -7.52 -2.19 7.77
CA THR A 30 -8.27 -0.93 7.66
C THR A 30 -7.48 0.08 6.84
N LEU A 31 -8.13 0.65 5.84
CA LEU A 31 -7.60 1.71 4.98
C LEU A 31 -8.13 3.07 5.43
N ILE A 32 -7.25 4.06 5.47
CA ILE A 32 -7.55 5.44 5.87
C ILE A 32 -6.90 6.37 4.85
N LYS A 33 -7.71 7.20 4.17
CA LYS A 33 -7.28 8.05 3.04
C LYS A 33 -5.96 8.79 3.28
N ASP A 34 -5.85 9.47 4.42
CA ASP A 34 -4.73 10.37 4.70
C ASP A 34 -3.64 9.74 5.59
N ALA A 35 -3.77 8.45 5.95
CA ALA A 35 -2.83 7.76 6.84
C ALA A 35 -2.36 6.40 6.30
N ILE A 36 -3.31 5.53 5.93
CA ILE A 36 -3.06 4.18 5.41
C ILE A 36 -3.87 3.99 4.12
N PRO A 37 -3.49 4.67 3.02
CA PRO A 37 -4.27 4.62 1.78
C PRO A 37 -4.16 3.26 1.07
N HIS A 38 -3.15 2.47 1.38
CA HIS A 38 -2.97 1.11 0.89
C HIS A 38 -2.32 0.21 1.94
N ILE A 39 -2.55 -1.09 1.82
CA ILE A 39 -1.88 -2.15 2.58
C ILE A 39 -1.40 -3.24 1.63
N SER A 40 -0.16 -3.67 1.83
CA SER A 40 0.36 -4.89 1.21
C SER A 40 -0.19 -6.10 1.96
N LEU A 41 -0.75 -7.05 1.23
CA LEU A 41 -1.29 -8.28 1.80
C LEU A 41 -0.40 -9.44 1.35
N ASN A 42 0.06 -10.24 2.28
CA ASN A 42 0.77 -11.48 2.00
C ASN A 42 -0.16 -12.65 2.36
N VAL A 43 -1.15 -12.89 1.50
CA VAL A 43 -2.18 -13.90 1.72
C VAL A 43 -2.24 -14.83 0.52
N VAL A 44 -2.40 -16.13 0.79
CA VAL A 44 -2.66 -17.16 -0.22
C VAL A 44 -4.07 -17.68 0.02
N LEU A 45 -4.89 -17.69 -1.02
CA LEU A 45 -6.27 -18.14 -0.97
C LEU A 45 -6.37 -19.43 -1.79
N GLU A 46 -6.35 -20.57 -1.10
CA GLU A 46 -6.38 -21.91 -1.74
C GLU A 46 -7.79 -22.35 -2.14
N LYS A 47 -8.79 -21.82 -1.43
CA LYS A 47 -10.21 -22.09 -1.67
C LYS A 47 -10.89 -20.88 -2.30
N GLU A 48 -12.10 -21.09 -2.80
CA GLU A 48 -12.98 -19.99 -3.18
C GLU A 48 -13.17 -19.04 -2.00
N ALA A 49 -12.98 -17.74 -2.28
CA ALA A 49 -12.97 -16.71 -1.27
C ALA A 49 -13.61 -15.43 -1.83
N GLU A 50 -14.31 -14.71 -0.96
CA GLU A 50 -14.91 -13.41 -1.30
C GLU A 50 -14.14 -12.28 -0.62
N LEU A 51 -13.70 -11.30 -1.40
CA LEU A 51 -13.14 -10.05 -0.90
C LEU A 51 -14.25 -9.00 -0.80
N SER A 52 -14.32 -8.28 0.32
CA SER A 52 -15.33 -7.23 0.51
C SER A 52 -14.81 -6.07 1.36
N HIS A 53 -15.55 -4.97 1.39
CA HIS A 53 -15.30 -3.83 2.28
C HIS A 53 -16.60 -3.21 2.81
N ASN A 54 -16.51 -2.42 3.86
CA ASN A 54 -17.67 -1.78 4.50
C ASN A 54 -18.15 -0.48 3.82
N SER A 55 -17.37 0.12 2.93
CA SER A 55 -17.72 1.39 2.28
C SER A 55 -18.69 1.20 1.11
N LYS A 56 -19.68 2.09 0.96
CA LYS A 56 -20.53 2.21 -0.24
C LYS A 56 -20.07 3.29 -1.22
N ASN A 57 -19.07 4.06 -0.81
CA ASN A 57 -18.76 5.38 -1.35
C ASN A 57 -17.37 5.49 -1.97
N VAL A 58 -16.57 4.45 -1.81
CA VAL A 58 -15.15 4.40 -2.17
C VAL A 58 -14.87 3.02 -2.74
N ALA A 59 -14.16 3.00 -3.86
CA ALA A 59 -13.66 1.77 -4.45
C ALA A 59 -12.42 1.28 -3.69
N VAL A 60 -12.26 -0.03 -3.56
CA VAL A 60 -11.03 -0.66 -3.08
C VAL A 60 -10.50 -1.56 -4.17
N TYR A 61 -9.24 -1.36 -4.55
CA TYR A 61 -8.56 -2.14 -5.57
C TYR A 61 -7.66 -3.20 -4.91
N PHE A 62 -7.64 -4.39 -5.51
CA PHE A 62 -6.78 -5.50 -5.12
C PHE A 62 -5.89 -5.87 -6.29
N SER A 63 -4.67 -6.30 -5.99
CA SER A 63 -3.70 -6.78 -6.96
C SER A 63 -3.07 -8.05 -6.42
N GLY A 64 -2.77 -8.98 -7.32
CA GLY A 64 -2.21 -10.30 -7.01
C GLY A 64 -2.09 -11.12 -8.29
N TYR A 65 -1.70 -12.37 -8.15
CA TYR A 65 -1.62 -13.33 -9.25
C TYR A 65 -2.48 -14.54 -8.92
N LYS A 66 -3.05 -15.17 -9.95
CA LYS A 66 -3.69 -16.48 -9.85
C LYS A 66 -2.66 -17.51 -10.30
N VAL A 67 -2.43 -18.53 -9.47
CA VAL A 67 -1.70 -19.72 -9.90
C VAL A 67 -2.73 -20.67 -10.51
N LEU A 68 -2.50 -21.09 -11.75
CA LEU A 68 -3.34 -22.06 -12.44
C LEU A 68 -2.80 -23.46 -12.15
N GLY A 69 -3.68 -24.40 -11.78
CA GLY A 69 -3.30 -25.82 -11.70
C GLY A 69 -3.22 -26.44 -13.09
N ASP A 70 -2.60 -27.62 -13.21
CA ASP A 70 -2.46 -28.32 -14.50
C ASP A 70 -3.82 -28.55 -15.20
N GLU A 71 -4.88 -28.69 -14.42
CA GLU A 71 -6.27 -28.87 -14.88
C GLU A 71 -6.96 -27.56 -15.33
N ASP A 72 -6.43 -26.39 -14.97
CA ASP A 72 -6.94 -25.07 -15.40
C ASP A 72 -6.31 -24.58 -16.73
N ILE A 73 -5.28 -25.29 -17.23
CA ILE A 73 -4.51 -24.87 -18.41
C ILE A 73 -5.24 -25.20 -19.71
N GLU A 74 -6.13 -26.20 -19.73
CA GLU A 74 -6.82 -26.62 -20.96
C GLU A 74 -7.83 -25.58 -21.50
N ASP A 75 -8.27 -24.63 -20.66
CA ASP A 75 -9.13 -23.49 -21.06
C ASP A 75 -8.37 -22.17 -21.24
N SER A 76 -7.05 -22.14 -20.97
CA SER A 76 -6.22 -21.01 -21.35
C SER A 76 -5.83 -21.16 -22.81
N ASP A 77 -6.65 -20.60 -23.69
CA ASP A 77 -6.23 -20.23 -25.05
C ASP A 77 -5.00 -19.32 -24.89
N GLN A 78 -3.80 -19.91 -24.90
CA GLN A 78 -2.54 -19.19 -24.93
C GLN A 78 -2.51 -18.45 -26.25
N SER A 79 -3.14 -17.28 -26.28
CA SER A 79 -2.89 -16.30 -27.30
C SER A 79 -1.45 -15.88 -27.10
N ASP A 80 -0.55 -16.55 -27.82
CA ASP A 80 0.78 -16.08 -28.16
C ASP A 80 0.60 -14.70 -28.82
N SER A 81 0.41 -13.68 -27.99
CA SER A 81 0.66 -12.31 -28.39
C SER A 81 2.17 -12.21 -28.49
N ASP A 82 2.68 -12.64 -29.64
CA ASP A 82 4.00 -12.28 -30.15
C ASP A 82 4.07 -10.75 -30.04
N ALA A 83 4.69 -10.30 -28.96
CA ALA A 83 4.97 -8.89 -28.77
C ALA A 83 6.05 -8.56 -29.79
N GLU A 84 5.63 -8.22 -31.02
CA GLU A 84 6.48 -7.56 -31.99
C GLU A 84 7.04 -6.32 -31.28
N LEU A 85 8.29 -6.43 -30.84
CA LEU A 85 9.07 -5.34 -30.30
C LEU A 85 9.15 -4.29 -31.40
N ALA A 86 8.31 -3.26 -31.30
CA ALA A 86 8.41 -2.10 -32.18
C ALA A 86 9.86 -1.60 -32.14
N PRO A 87 10.48 -1.35 -33.31
CA PRO A 87 11.88 -0.96 -33.36
C PRO A 87 12.06 0.33 -32.57
N LEU A 88 13.03 0.33 -31.65
CA LEU A 88 13.48 1.54 -30.96
C LEU A 88 13.96 2.53 -32.02
N THR A 89 13.11 3.51 -32.35
CA THR A 89 13.54 4.66 -33.13
C THR A 89 14.57 5.42 -32.31
N GLU A 90 15.84 5.24 -32.69
CA GLU A 90 16.98 5.98 -32.21
C GLU A 90 16.76 7.47 -32.50
N HIS A 91 16.28 8.23 -31.51
CA HIS A 91 16.27 9.68 -31.58
C HIS A 91 17.71 10.17 -31.32
N ALA A 92 18.49 10.18 -32.39
CA ALA A 92 19.75 10.89 -32.45
C ALA A 92 19.50 12.41 -32.30
N GLU A 93 20.28 12.96 -31.37
CA GLU A 93 20.62 14.36 -31.11
C GLU A 93 19.96 15.48 -31.92
N ALA A 94 19.40 16.45 -31.19
CA ALA A 94 19.66 17.86 -31.45
C ALA A 94 19.50 18.67 -30.15
N ALA A 95 20.53 18.62 -29.30
CA ALA A 95 20.72 19.62 -28.27
C ALA A 95 21.02 20.96 -28.95
N LYS A 96 20.01 21.82 -29.10
CA LYS A 96 20.21 23.21 -29.48
C LYS A 96 20.30 24.08 -28.24
N GLU A 97 21.56 24.34 -27.90
CA GLU A 97 22.10 25.37 -27.02
C GLU A 97 21.21 26.63 -26.91
N LEU A 98 20.82 26.98 -25.68
CA LEU A 98 20.43 28.35 -25.33
C LEU A 98 21.27 28.81 -24.15
N ALA A 99 22.51 29.20 -24.43
CA ALA A 99 23.28 30.04 -23.54
C ALA A 99 22.67 31.45 -23.53
N LYS A 100 22.20 31.90 -22.36
CA LYS A 100 22.35 33.30 -21.90
C LYS A 100 22.05 33.43 -20.40
N SER A 101 23.14 33.42 -19.63
CA SER A 101 23.47 34.42 -18.60
C SER A 101 22.50 34.60 -17.42
N GLY A 102 22.84 33.98 -16.29
CA GLY A 102 22.44 34.43 -14.95
C GLY A 102 23.43 33.95 -13.89
N LYS A 103 24.32 34.84 -13.42
CA LYS A 103 25.30 34.66 -12.33
C LYS A 103 24.70 33.96 -11.09
N PRO A 104 25.48 33.14 -10.37
CA PRO A 104 25.41 33.09 -8.92
C PRO A 104 26.67 33.73 -8.33
N ALA A 105 26.50 34.86 -7.64
CA ALA A 105 27.49 35.31 -6.68
C ALA A 105 27.26 34.55 -5.37
N ALA A 106 28.29 33.85 -4.92
CA ALA A 106 28.37 33.30 -3.58
C ALA A 106 28.44 34.45 -2.57
N GLU A 107 27.81 34.29 -1.40
CA GLU A 107 28.49 34.41 -0.10
C GLU A 107 27.56 34.05 1.09
N THR A 108 28.06 33.10 1.89
CA THR A 108 28.12 33.05 3.36
C THR A 108 26.98 33.59 4.22
N GLY A 109 26.58 32.78 5.21
CA GLY A 109 25.90 33.30 6.41
C GLY A 109 25.49 32.21 7.40
N ALA A 110 26.37 31.90 8.36
CA ALA A 110 26.05 31.18 9.58
C ALA A 110 25.05 31.95 10.46
N VAL A 111 24.23 31.22 11.26
CA VAL A 111 23.58 31.58 12.56
C VAL A 111 22.52 30.49 12.83
N ALA A 112 22.72 29.53 13.73
CA ALA A 112 22.63 29.54 15.20
C ALA A 112 21.19 29.48 15.78
N LYS A 113 21.05 28.65 16.84
CA LYS A 113 20.00 28.48 17.88
C LYS A 113 19.19 27.17 17.76
N GLN A 114 19.57 26.12 18.50
CA GLN A 114 19.23 25.82 19.91
C GLN A 114 17.72 25.67 20.18
N ALA A 115 17.29 24.43 20.43
CA ALA A 115 16.18 24.11 21.32
C ALA A 115 16.49 22.77 22.04
N LYS A 116 16.54 22.83 23.37
CA LYS A 116 16.67 21.69 24.29
C LYS A 116 15.48 20.75 24.10
N ILE A 117 15.76 19.48 23.82
CA ILE A 117 14.78 18.41 24.05
C ILE A 117 14.97 17.98 25.50
N VAL A 118 13.92 18.22 26.30
CA VAL A 118 13.78 17.73 27.66
C VAL A 118 13.31 16.28 27.58
N ASP A 119 14.11 15.35 28.10
CA ASP A 119 13.73 13.96 28.33
C ASP A 119 12.54 13.87 29.31
N PRO A 120 11.42 13.22 28.95
CA PRO A 120 10.51 12.68 29.94
C PRO A 120 11.04 11.32 30.41
N THR A 121 11.57 11.35 31.63
CA THR A 121 11.82 10.25 32.55
C THR A 121 10.78 9.13 32.48
N SER A 122 11.30 7.91 32.45
CA SER A 122 10.65 6.64 32.73
C SER A 122 9.84 6.65 34.04
N GLU A 123 8.56 6.28 33.97
CA GLU A 123 7.90 5.53 35.04
C GLU A 123 7.03 4.42 34.41
N VAL A 124 7.62 3.23 34.39
CA VAL A 124 6.96 1.94 34.19
C VAL A 124 6.05 1.70 35.40
N LYS A 125 4.75 1.51 35.17
CA LYS A 125 3.89 0.79 36.10
C LYS A 125 3.26 -0.37 35.36
N ASP A 126 4.01 -1.46 35.40
CA ASP A 126 3.60 -2.82 35.11
C ASP A 126 2.68 -3.26 36.26
N GLU A 127 1.40 -3.42 35.97
CA GLU A 127 0.48 -4.17 36.82
C GLU A 127 -0.04 -5.34 35.98
N SER A 128 0.86 -6.31 35.77
CA SER A 128 0.54 -7.69 35.47
C SER A 128 -0.32 -8.25 36.60
N ASP A 129 -1.57 -8.60 36.31
CA ASP A 129 -2.34 -9.54 37.13
C ASP A 129 -2.68 -10.77 36.28
N SER A 130 -2.05 -11.88 36.66
CA SER A 130 -2.06 -13.17 36.01
C SER A 130 -3.00 -14.07 36.79
N ASP A 131 -4.26 -14.18 36.35
CA ASP A 131 -5.18 -15.21 36.86
C ASP A 131 -5.09 -16.49 36.03
N PHE A 132 -4.14 -17.34 36.42
CA PHE A 132 -4.02 -18.73 35.99
C PHE A 132 -5.08 -19.56 36.72
N SER A 133 -6.24 -19.74 36.10
CA SER A 133 -7.24 -20.71 36.60
C SER A 133 -6.97 -22.08 35.98
N GLU A 134 -6.35 -22.92 36.79
CA GLU A 134 -6.16 -24.35 36.63
C GLU A 134 -7.50 -25.06 36.91
N GLU A 135 -8.13 -25.65 35.89
CA GLU A 135 -9.16 -26.67 36.12
C GLU A 135 -8.75 -27.99 35.46
N VAL A 136 -8.31 -28.88 36.34
CA VAL A 136 -8.15 -30.32 36.18
C VAL A 136 -9.54 -30.94 36.05
N TYR A 137 -9.79 -31.72 34.99
CA TYR A 137 -10.40 -33.06 35.02
C TYR A 137 -10.22 -33.77 33.68
#